data_AF-A0A1M5Q1D4-F1
#
_entry.id   AF-A0A1M5Q1D4-F1
#
_cell.length_a   1.000
_cell.length_b   1.000
_cell.length_c   1.000
_cell.angle_alpha   90.00
_cell.angle_beta   90.00
_cell.angle_gamma   90.00
#
_symmetry.space_group_name_H-M   'P 1'
#
loop_
_entity.id
_entity.type
_entity.pdbx_description
1 polymer ?
#
loop_
_entity_poly.entity_id
_entity_poly.type
_entity_poly.pdbx_seq_one_letter_code
_entity_poly.pdbx_strand_id
1 'polypeptide(L)'
;MILLLGMFTACNGQHAPNKELTKPVSKKEEKKIVHMEKFDIKKYEERKKKDFSYEGYQKDDNLYIQQYNGIKEGYVEMEYDKSLVTEYIEELQYKNGHRIVRTYDLEGNIKQNREYFSIDMEVGKWRDFSPAGLVLKEEDKDENYKMSLDRILAFGRENHVDFGETGKVKRYRSPDTKKYVWELYWNTGKPGKASGEATFRTVIIDDLSGKVMADKEASSPLFLIRNADN
;
A
#
# COMPACT_ATOMS: atom_id res chain seq x y z
N MET A 1 -24.82 -73.34 -59.83
CA MET A 1 -25.36 -72.86 -58.54
C MET A 1 -25.56 -71.36 -58.66
N ILE A 2 -26.79 -70.91 -58.43
CA ILE A 2 -27.36 -69.55 -58.50
C ILE A 2 -26.57 -68.59 -57.57
N LEU A 3 -26.06 -67.43 -58.02
CA LEU A 3 -26.67 -66.09 -58.22
C LEU A 3 -26.88 -65.29 -56.90
N LEU A 4 -26.61 -63.97 -56.99
CA LEU A 4 -26.95 -62.86 -56.05
C LEU A 4 -26.08 -62.69 -54.78
N LEU A 5 -25.77 -61.49 -54.27
CA LEU A 5 -25.86 -60.06 -54.66
C LEU A 5 -25.30 -59.24 -53.46
N GLY A 6 -24.95 -57.97 -53.65
CA GLY A 6 -24.91 -56.96 -52.56
C GLY A 6 -23.60 -56.18 -52.51
N MET A 7 -23.52 -54.99 -53.12
CA MET A 7 -23.96 -53.66 -52.65
C MET A 7 -23.03 -52.99 -51.63
N PHE A 8 -22.70 -51.74 -51.96
CA PHE A 8 -22.03 -50.70 -51.18
C PHE A 8 -22.52 -50.59 -49.72
N THR A 9 -21.63 -50.22 -48.79
CA THR A 9 -21.92 -49.21 -47.74
C THR A 9 -20.69 -48.81 -46.91
N ALA A 10 -20.50 -47.48 -46.88
CA ALA A 10 -20.06 -46.64 -45.76
C ALA A 10 -18.85 -47.04 -44.88
N CYS A 11 -17.73 -46.34 -45.10
CA CYS A 11 -16.79 -45.98 -44.03
C CYS A 11 -17.50 -45.09 -43.01
N ASN A 12 -17.74 -45.60 -41.81
CA ASN A 12 -17.95 -44.80 -40.61
C ASN A 12 -17.23 -45.51 -39.45
N GLY A 13 -15.91 -45.33 -39.43
CA GLY A 13 -15.03 -45.75 -38.32
C GLY A 13 -15.02 -44.66 -37.25
N GLN A 14 -15.63 -44.99 -36.13
CA GLN A 14 -15.95 -44.18 -34.97
C GLN A 14 -14.78 -43.33 -34.41
N HIS A 15 -15.19 -42.15 -33.94
CA HIS A 15 -14.42 -41.16 -33.19
C HIS A 15 -13.59 -41.77 -32.05
N ALA A 16 -12.32 -41.38 -32.00
CA ALA A 16 -11.46 -41.57 -30.83
C ALA A 16 -12.08 -40.89 -29.60
N PRO A 17 -12.03 -41.51 -28.40
CA PRO A 17 -12.52 -40.87 -27.19
C PRO A 17 -11.64 -39.68 -26.86
N ASN A 18 -12.27 -38.50 -26.90
CA ASN A 18 -11.73 -37.23 -26.47
C ASN A 18 -11.31 -37.39 -24.99
N LYS A 19 -10.01 -37.28 -24.70
CA LYS A 19 -9.52 -37.14 -23.32
C LYS A 19 -10.10 -35.83 -22.80
N GLU A 20 -11.22 -35.90 -22.07
CA GLU A 20 -11.64 -34.82 -21.19
C GLU A 20 -10.48 -34.55 -20.23
N LEU A 21 -9.75 -33.48 -20.49
CA LEU A 21 -8.96 -32.81 -19.47
C LEU A 21 -9.95 -32.40 -18.37
N THR A 22 -10.07 -33.23 -17.35
CA THR A 22 -10.63 -32.82 -16.07
C THR A 22 -9.77 -31.66 -15.58
N LYS A 23 -10.30 -30.45 -15.73
CA LYS A 23 -9.72 -29.24 -15.13
C LYS A 23 -9.54 -29.53 -13.64
N PRO A 24 -8.36 -29.25 -13.05
CA PRO A 24 -8.23 -29.37 -11.60
C PRO A 24 -9.26 -28.42 -10.97
N VAL A 25 -10.11 -28.99 -10.13
CA VAL A 25 -11.03 -28.29 -9.24
C VAL A 25 -10.22 -27.18 -8.56
N SER A 26 -10.64 -25.93 -8.73
CA SER A 26 -10.00 -24.81 -8.07
C SER A 26 -9.98 -25.09 -6.57
N LYS A 27 -8.79 -25.06 -5.97
CA LYS A 27 -8.65 -25.03 -4.51
C LYS A 27 -9.52 -23.87 -4.04
N LYS A 28 -10.59 -24.17 -3.28
CA LYS A 28 -11.28 -23.16 -2.48
C LYS A 28 -10.21 -22.60 -1.55
N GLU A 29 -9.76 -21.37 -1.81
CA GLU A 29 -8.95 -20.64 -0.85
C GLU A 29 -9.79 -20.52 0.43
N GLU A 30 -9.39 -21.22 1.47
CA GLU A 30 -9.99 -21.07 2.80
C GLU A 30 -9.76 -19.63 3.25
N LYS A 31 -10.84 -18.84 3.27
CA LYS A 31 -10.77 -17.45 3.70
C LYS A 31 -10.34 -17.39 5.15
N LYS A 32 -9.13 -16.91 5.40
CA LYS A 32 -8.58 -16.72 6.74
C LYS A 32 -9.43 -15.70 7.50
N ILE A 33 -10.02 -16.12 8.61
CA ILE A 33 -10.60 -15.20 9.60
C ILE A 33 -9.43 -14.57 10.35
N VAL A 34 -9.36 -13.24 10.36
CA VAL A 34 -8.38 -12.52 11.19
C VAL A 34 -9.16 -11.79 12.26
N HIS A 35 -8.94 -12.16 13.53
CA HIS A 35 -9.50 -11.40 14.63
C HIS A 35 -8.76 -10.07 14.73
N MET A 36 -9.50 -8.97 14.61
CA MET A 36 -8.95 -7.61 14.65
C MET A 36 -9.71 -6.77 15.68
N GLU A 37 -8.98 -5.86 16.32
CA GLU A 37 -9.57 -4.90 17.26
C GLU A 37 -10.62 -4.03 16.54
N LYS A 38 -11.74 -3.79 17.21
CA LYS A 38 -12.79 -2.89 16.73
C LYS A 38 -12.45 -1.44 17.05
N PHE A 39 -12.94 -0.52 16.23
CA PHE A 39 -12.92 0.90 16.55
C PHE A 39 -13.85 1.21 17.73
N ASP A 40 -13.33 1.86 18.77
CA ASP A 40 -14.13 2.30 19.93
C ASP A 40 -14.88 3.59 19.59
N ILE A 41 -16.00 3.43 18.88
CA ILE A 41 -16.85 4.54 18.42
C ILE A 41 -17.30 5.39 19.60
N LYS A 42 -17.73 4.76 20.70
CA LYS A 42 -18.27 5.50 21.85
C LYS A 42 -17.22 6.46 22.42
N LYS A 43 -16.00 5.98 22.62
CA LYS A 43 -14.89 6.80 23.12
C LYS A 43 -14.49 7.90 22.14
N TYR A 44 -14.48 7.61 20.84
CA TYR A 44 -14.23 8.62 19.81
C TYR A 44 -15.28 9.73 19.83
N GLU A 45 -16.56 9.38 19.87
CA GLU A 45 -17.68 10.33 19.93
C GLU A 45 -17.62 11.21 21.18
N GLU A 46 -17.32 10.62 22.34
CA GLU A 46 -17.16 11.37 23.59
C GLU A 46 -16.02 12.38 23.50
N ARG A 47 -14.90 12.02 22.86
CA ARG A 47 -13.76 12.92 22.63
C ARG A 47 -14.11 14.05 21.66
N LYS A 48 -14.71 13.75 20.51
CA LYS A 48 -15.14 14.75 19.52
C LYS A 48 -16.20 15.73 20.05
N LYS A 49 -17.13 15.26 20.88
CA LYS A 49 -18.12 16.13 21.53
C LYS A 49 -17.50 17.04 22.59
N LYS A 50 -16.48 16.56 23.29
CA LYS A 50 -15.75 17.35 24.29
C LYS A 50 -14.82 18.37 23.64
N ASP A 51 -14.16 17.97 22.56
CA ASP A 51 -13.22 18.77 21.79
C ASP A 51 -13.33 18.39 20.31
N PHE A 52 -13.94 19.27 19.53
CA PHE A 52 -14.13 19.05 18.10
C PHE A 52 -12.81 18.95 17.34
N SER A 53 -11.74 19.60 17.85
CA SER A 53 -10.39 19.55 17.30
C SER A 53 -9.60 18.31 17.71
N TYR A 54 -10.22 17.35 18.40
CA TYR A 54 -9.59 16.08 18.73
C TYR A 54 -9.11 15.35 17.46
N GLU A 55 -7.82 15.06 17.38
CA GLU A 55 -7.19 14.40 16.23
C GLU A 55 -6.61 13.02 16.55
N GLY A 56 -6.47 12.66 17.83
CA GLY A 56 -5.79 11.41 18.20
C GLY A 56 -5.15 11.44 19.58
N TYR A 57 -4.26 10.49 19.84
CA TYR A 57 -3.55 10.38 21.10
C TYR A 57 -2.19 9.68 20.92
N GLN A 58 -1.21 10.08 21.74
CA GLN A 58 0.05 9.35 21.88
C GLN A 58 -0.21 8.05 22.65
N LYS A 59 0.09 6.89 22.05
CA LYS A 59 -0.06 5.59 22.71
C LYS A 59 1.17 5.24 23.54
N ASP A 60 2.34 5.48 22.99
CA ASP A 60 3.66 5.29 23.62
C ASP A 60 4.71 6.16 22.92
N ASP A 61 5.97 6.10 23.33
CA ASP A 61 7.04 6.91 22.75
C ASP A 61 7.25 6.70 21.24
N ASN A 62 6.79 5.60 20.65
CA ASN A 62 7.02 5.26 19.25
C ASN A 62 5.76 5.43 18.37
N LEU A 63 4.57 5.44 18.96
CA LEU A 63 3.31 5.35 18.23
C LEU A 63 2.32 6.46 18.61
N TYR A 64 1.96 7.27 17.62
CA TYR A 64 0.79 8.16 17.67
C TYR A 64 -0.39 7.51 16.92
N ILE A 65 -1.58 7.57 17.50
CA ILE A 65 -2.81 7.09 16.86
C ILE A 65 -3.66 8.30 16.51
N GLN A 66 -3.73 8.62 15.22
CA GLN A 66 -4.67 9.60 14.70
C GLN A 66 -6.04 8.94 14.50
N GLN A 67 -7.11 9.65 14.82
CA GLN A 67 -8.48 9.15 14.65
C GLN A 67 -9.35 10.23 14.02
N TYR A 68 -10.11 9.87 12.98
CA TYR A 68 -11.06 10.77 12.33
C TYR A 68 -12.19 9.99 11.66
N ASN A 69 -13.20 10.70 11.16
CA ASN A 69 -14.32 10.12 10.41
C ASN A 69 -14.38 10.67 8.99
N GLY A 70 -14.83 9.83 8.06
CA GLY A 70 -15.34 10.29 6.78
C GLY A 70 -16.71 10.95 6.97
N ILE A 71 -17.01 11.97 6.17
CA ILE A 71 -18.32 12.62 6.14
C ILE A 71 -18.96 12.47 4.77
N LYS A 72 -20.29 12.55 4.72
CA LYS A 72 -21.05 12.54 3.46
C LYS A 72 -20.56 13.64 2.51
N GLU A 73 -20.43 13.29 1.24
CA GLU A 73 -20.05 14.23 0.19
C GLU A 73 -21.02 15.42 0.14
N GLY A 74 -20.49 16.63 -0.05
CA GLY A 74 -21.27 17.87 -0.09
C GLY A 74 -21.61 18.47 1.28
N TYR A 75 -21.20 17.84 2.38
CA TYR A 75 -21.35 18.37 3.73
C TYR A 75 -20.02 18.90 4.27
N VAL A 76 -20.10 19.89 5.16
CA VAL A 76 -18.97 20.39 5.96
C VAL A 76 -19.35 20.19 7.43
N GLU A 77 -18.50 19.47 8.16
CA GLU A 77 -18.69 19.23 9.58
C GLU A 77 -18.18 20.44 10.37
N MET A 78 -19.08 21.23 10.98
CA MET A 78 -18.72 22.33 11.88
C MET A 78 -18.73 21.91 13.36
N GLU A 79 -19.41 20.81 13.64
CA GLU A 79 -19.49 20.12 14.91
C GLU A 79 -19.71 18.63 14.65
N TYR A 80 -19.36 17.76 15.60
CA TYR A 80 -19.51 16.32 15.37
C TYR A 80 -20.98 15.90 15.23
N ASP A 81 -21.37 15.43 14.04
CA ASP A 81 -22.69 14.86 13.77
C ASP A 81 -22.56 13.44 13.24
N LYS A 82 -22.92 12.47 14.09
CA LYS A 82 -22.95 11.04 13.76
C LYS A 82 -23.78 10.75 12.50
N SER A 83 -24.83 11.54 12.23
CA SER A 83 -25.69 11.34 11.06
C SER A 83 -24.97 11.58 9.72
N LEU A 84 -23.86 12.34 9.75
CA LEU A 84 -23.03 12.65 8.58
C LEU A 84 -21.87 11.67 8.39
N VAL A 85 -21.55 10.87 9.41
CA VAL A 85 -20.44 9.93 9.37
C VAL A 85 -20.68 8.80 8.37
N THR A 86 -19.68 8.52 7.53
CA THR A 86 -19.71 7.42 6.55
C THR A 86 -18.81 6.26 6.93
N GLU A 87 -17.75 6.53 7.69
CA GLU A 87 -16.79 5.55 8.20
C GLU A 87 -15.88 6.17 9.27
N TYR A 88 -15.18 5.33 10.02
CA TYR A 88 -14.17 5.73 10.99
C TYR A 88 -12.78 5.30 10.51
N ILE A 89 -11.76 6.09 10.83
CA ILE A 89 -10.38 5.83 10.42
C ILE A 89 -9.46 5.91 11.64
N GLU A 90 -8.51 4.97 11.74
CA GLU A 90 -7.32 5.11 12.57
C GLU A 90 -6.06 5.08 11.71
N GLU A 91 -5.16 6.04 11.95
CA GLU A 91 -3.80 5.98 11.44
C GLU A 91 -2.82 5.72 12.58
N LEU A 92 -2.15 4.58 12.54
CA LEU A 92 -1.05 4.23 13.43
C LEU A 92 0.23 4.78 12.80
N GLN A 93 0.75 5.87 13.37
CA GLN A 93 1.94 6.57 12.88
C GLN A 93 3.14 6.25 13.77
N TYR A 94 4.11 5.52 13.21
CA TYR A 94 5.32 5.12 13.90
C TYR A 94 6.44 6.13 13.64
N LYS A 95 7.26 6.42 14.66
CA LYS A 95 8.42 7.35 14.53
C LYS A 95 9.42 6.95 13.44
N ASN A 96 9.47 5.68 13.07
CA ASN A 96 10.35 5.19 12.01
C ASN A 96 9.81 5.44 10.59
N GLY A 97 8.68 6.15 10.45
CA GLY A 97 8.07 6.47 9.16
C GLY A 97 7.08 5.43 8.64
N HIS A 98 6.90 4.29 9.32
CA HIS A 98 5.82 3.37 8.99
C HIS A 98 4.46 3.94 9.40
N ARG A 99 3.45 3.68 8.58
CA ARG A 99 2.07 4.06 8.86
C ARG A 99 1.12 2.93 8.50
N ILE A 100 0.15 2.67 9.38
CA ILE A 100 -0.95 1.74 9.09
C ILE A 100 -2.26 2.53 9.13
N VAL A 101 -2.99 2.53 8.02
CA VAL A 101 -4.32 3.14 7.93
C VAL A 101 -5.36 2.03 7.98
N ARG A 102 -6.24 2.12 8.98
CA ARG A 102 -7.36 1.21 9.18
C ARG A 102 -8.66 1.96 9.03
N THR A 103 -9.51 1.47 8.14
CA THR A 103 -10.85 2.02 7.92
C THR A 103 -11.87 1.06 8.47
N TYR A 104 -12.88 1.59 9.17
CA TYR A 104 -13.91 0.83 9.87
C TYR A 104 -15.31 1.24 9.43
N ASP A 105 -16.26 0.31 9.47
CA ASP A 105 -17.68 0.59 9.25
C ASP A 105 -18.32 1.33 10.44
N LEU A 106 -19.61 1.65 10.32
CA LEU A 106 -20.38 2.37 11.35
C LEU A 106 -20.63 1.55 12.62
N GLU A 107 -20.34 0.25 12.58
CA GLU A 107 -20.38 -0.68 13.70
C GLU A 107 -18.98 -0.94 14.30
N GLY A 108 -17.95 -0.27 13.77
CA GLY A 108 -16.57 -0.34 14.22
C GLY A 108 -15.81 -1.59 13.76
N ASN A 109 -16.36 -2.37 12.82
CA ASN A 109 -15.64 -3.51 12.23
C ASN A 109 -14.68 -3.01 11.16
N ILE A 110 -13.49 -3.63 11.09
CA ILE A 110 -12.50 -3.25 10.08
C ILE A 110 -13.01 -3.58 8.67
N LYS A 111 -12.91 -2.59 7.77
CA LYS A 111 -13.17 -2.71 6.34
C LYS A 111 -11.87 -2.87 5.56
N GLN A 112 -10.84 -2.10 5.95
CA GLN A 112 -9.58 -2.01 5.21
C GLN A 112 -8.40 -1.89 6.17
N ASN A 113 -7.29 -2.53 5.80
CA ASN A 113 -5.97 -2.33 6.40
C ASN A 113 -4.97 -2.03 5.28
N ARG A 114 -4.27 -0.91 5.40
CA ARG A 114 -3.32 -0.39 4.42
C ARG A 114 -2.03 -0.03 5.13
N GLU A 115 -0.90 -0.43 4.56
CA GLU A 115 0.42 -0.16 5.13
C GLU A 115 1.19 0.76 4.19
N TYR A 116 1.84 1.76 4.77
CA TYR A 116 2.61 2.77 4.07
C TYR A 116 3.94 2.99 4.79
N PHE A 117 4.90 3.52 4.04
CA PHE A 117 6.10 4.13 4.57
C PHE A 117 6.22 5.56 4.06
N SER A 118 6.67 6.48 4.92
CA SER A 118 6.61 7.91 4.66
C SER A 118 5.17 8.35 4.31
N ILE A 119 5.01 9.38 3.49
CA ILE A 119 3.71 9.98 3.18
C ILE A 119 2.83 9.01 2.39
N ASP A 120 3.33 8.41 1.32
CA ASP A 120 2.48 7.74 0.32
C ASP A 120 3.04 6.41 -0.23
N MET A 121 4.23 5.96 0.18
CA MET A 121 4.78 4.73 -0.37
C MET A 121 4.05 3.51 0.17
N GLU A 122 3.17 2.93 -0.65
CA GLU A 122 2.46 1.69 -0.33
C GLU A 122 3.45 0.55 -0.07
N VAL A 123 3.32 -0.15 1.06
CA VAL A 123 4.14 -1.30 1.47
C VAL A 123 3.29 -2.39 2.10
N GLY A 124 3.88 -3.56 2.35
CA GLY A 124 3.23 -4.65 3.09
C GLY A 124 1.99 -5.19 2.39
N LYS A 125 1.07 -5.74 3.20
CA LYS A 125 -0.12 -6.43 2.70
C LYS A 125 -1.38 -5.62 2.93
N TRP A 126 -1.96 -5.18 1.82
CA TRP A 126 -3.22 -4.45 1.82
C TRP A 126 -4.38 -5.42 1.81
N ARG A 127 -5.31 -5.25 2.75
CA ARG A 127 -6.41 -6.18 2.94
C ARG A 127 -7.75 -5.47 2.99
N ASP A 128 -8.73 -6.05 2.33
CA ASP A 128 -10.14 -5.70 2.46
C ASP A 128 -10.87 -6.82 3.18
N PHE A 129 -11.78 -6.46 4.07
CA PHE A 129 -12.48 -7.40 4.94
C PHE A 129 -13.99 -7.34 4.73
N SER A 130 -14.65 -8.46 4.96
CA SER A 130 -16.10 -8.49 5.12
C SER A 130 -16.48 -7.99 6.52
N PRO A 131 -17.76 -7.63 6.76
CA PRO A 131 -18.24 -7.30 8.11
C PRO A 131 -18.03 -8.42 9.14
N ALA A 132 -17.89 -9.67 8.69
CA ALA A 132 -17.58 -10.82 9.54
C ALA A 132 -16.07 -11.01 9.82
N GLY A 133 -15.20 -10.12 9.31
CA GLY A 133 -13.75 -10.20 9.48
C GLY A 133 -13.04 -11.19 8.53
N LEU A 134 -13.70 -11.62 7.45
CA LEU A 134 -13.08 -12.47 6.43
C LEU A 134 -12.29 -11.63 5.45
N VAL A 135 -11.05 -12.03 5.11
CA VAL A 135 -10.29 -11.39 4.03
C VAL A 135 -11.03 -11.61 2.70
N LEU A 136 -11.42 -10.51 2.06
CA LEU A 136 -12.06 -10.46 0.75
C LEU A 136 -11.05 -10.28 -0.37
N LYS A 137 -10.05 -9.43 -0.13
CA LYS A 137 -8.95 -9.12 -1.05
C LYS A 137 -7.67 -8.98 -0.23
N GLU A 138 -6.57 -9.54 -0.73
CA GLU A 138 -5.21 -9.28 -0.24
C GLU A 138 -4.35 -8.89 -1.45
N GLU A 139 -3.58 -7.82 -1.31
CA GLU A 139 -2.60 -7.37 -2.30
C GLU A 139 -1.27 -7.13 -1.58
N ASP A 140 -0.23 -7.85 -1.98
CA ASP A 140 1.10 -7.68 -1.43
C ASP A 140 1.84 -6.61 -2.25
N LYS A 141 1.97 -5.42 -1.68
CA LYS A 141 2.63 -4.29 -2.34
C LYS A 141 4.12 -4.52 -2.53
N ASP A 142 4.70 -5.46 -1.77
CA ASP A 142 6.11 -5.82 -1.82
C ASP A 142 6.40 -6.97 -2.80
N GLU A 143 5.39 -7.62 -3.40
CA GLU A 143 5.53 -8.86 -4.20
C GLU A 143 6.61 -8.76 -5.30
N ASN A 144 6.68 -7.59 -5.95
CA ASN A 144 7.60 -7.35 -7.07
C ASN A 144 8.99 -6.86 -6.65
N TYR A 145 9.21 -6.55 -5.37
CA TYR A 145 10.44 -5.97 -4.86
C TYR A 145 11.23 -7.03 -4.07
N LYS A 146 12.42 -7.37 -4.55
CA LYS A 146 13.31 -8.37 -3.94
C LYS A 146 14.08 -7.80 -2.76
N MET A 147 14.41 -6.51 -2.78
CA MET A 147 15.00 -5.85 -1.63
C MET A 147 13.91 -5.42 -0.64
N SER A 148 14.14 -5.69 0.64
CA SER A 148 13.28 -5.15 1.69
C SER A 148 13.52 -3.65 1.87
N LEU A 149 12.48 -2.96 2.30
CA LEU A 149 12.57 -1.56 2.72
C LEU A 149 13.65 -1.36 3.78
N ASP A 150 13.75 -2.24 4.78
CA ASP A 150 14.77 -2.15 5.84
C ASP A 150 16.20 -2.08 5.29
N ARG A 151 16.48 -2.83 4.22
CA ARG A 151 17.78 -2.81 3.55
C ARG A 151 18.04 -1.47 2.85
N ILE A 152 17.01 -0.88 2.26
CA ILE A 152 17.08 0.44 1.63
C ILE A 152 17.28 1.54 2.68
N LEU A 153 16.58 1.45 3.81
CA LEU A 153 16.76 2.37 4.93
C LEU A 153 18.14 2.23 5.56
N ALA A 154 18.71 1.03 5.63
CA ALA A 154 20.07 0.81 6.07
C ALA A 154 21.08 1.52 5.16
N PHE A 155 20.95 1.36 3.84
CA PHE A 155 21.76 2.08 2.87
C PHE A 155 21.65 3.61 3.05
N GLY A 156 20.45 4.13 3.28
CA GLY A 156 20.26 5.55 3.56
C GLY A 156 20.94 6.01 4.84
N ARG A 157 20.84 5.25 5.94
CA ARG A 157 21.51 5.56 7.20
C ARG A 157 23.03 5.57 7.06
N GLU A 158 23.60 4.63 6.30
CA GLU A 158 25.04 4.61 5.96
C GLU A 158 25.48 5.86 5.16
N ASN A 159 24.53 6.52 4.48
CA ASN A 159 24.74 7.77 3.75
C ASN A 159 24.21 9.00 4.52
N HIS A 160 23.97 8.88 5.83
CA HIS A 160 23.48 9.94 6.71
C HIS A 160 22.15 10.57 6.28
N VAL A 161 21.26 9.78 5.68
CA VAL A 161 19.92 10.22 5.31
C VAL A 161 19.01 10.23 6.54
N ASP A 162 18.37 11.36 6.81
CA ASP A 162 17.31 11.49 7.79
C ASP A 162 15.94 11.32 7.13
N PHE A 163 15.36 10.11 7.22
CA PHE A 163 14.04 9.80 6.66
C PHE A 163 12.86 10.36 7.46
N GLY A 164 13.09 10.98 8.62
CA GLY A 164 12.07 11.68 9.39
C GLY A 164 11.85 13.13 8.92
N GLU A 165 12.89 13.76 8.36
CA GLU A 165 12.84 15.19 7.97
C GLU A 165 13.10 15.44 6.48
N THR A 166 14.22 14.95 5.95
CA THR A 166 14.75 15.43 4.65
C THR A 166 14.84 14.35 3.58
N GLY A 167 14.83 13.09 3.99
CA GLY A 167 14.96 11.91 3.14
C GLY A 167 13.62 11.37 2.70
N LYS A 168 13.49 11.11 1.40
CA LYS A 168 12.34 10.44 0.80
C LYS A 168 12.80 9.14 0.14
N VAL A 169 11.98 8.11 0.27
CA VAL A 169 12.16 6.83 -0.43
C VAL A 169 10.94 6.61 -1.31
N LYS A 170 11.18 6.24 -2.56
CA LYS A 170 10.15 5.79 -3.49
C LYS A 170 10.61 4.51 -4.17
N ARG A 171 9.65 3.77 -4.73
CA ARG A 171 9.91 2.59 -5.54
C ARG A 171 8.96 2.55 -6.72
N TYR A 172 9.46 2.14 -7.87
CA TYR A 172 8.68 2.08 -9.10
C TYR A 172 9.33 1.17 -10.13
N ARG A 173 8.58 0.85 -11.18
CA ARG A 173 9.13 0.22 -12.38
C ARG A 173 9.64 1.30 -13.32
N SER A 174 10.96 1.41 -13.47
CA SER A 174 11.62 2.38 -14.34
C SER A 174 11.04 2.34 -15.77
N PRO A 175 10.57 3.46 -16.31
CA PRO A 175 10.06 3.52 -17.68
C PRO A 175 11.12 3.17 -18.73
N ASP A 176 12.38 3.53 -18.48
CA ASP A 176 13.48 3.37 -19.43
C ASP A 176 14.03 1.94 -19.45
N THR A 177 14.28 1.38 -18.26
CA THR A 177 14.93 0.07 -18.13
C THR A 177 13.95 -1.08 -17.94
N LYS A 178 12.68 -0.76 -17.65
CA LYS A 178 11.61 -1.72 -17.29
C LYS A 178 11.89 -2.54 -16.03
N LYS A 179 12.90 -2.16 -15.25
CA LYS A 179 13.28 -2.78 -13.97
C LYS A 179 12.58 -2.12 -12.79
N TYR A 180 12.35 -2.89 -11.73
CA TYR A 180 11.99 -2.33 -10.43
C TYR A 180 13.22 -1.67 -9.81
N VAL A 181 13.02 -0.46 -9.29
CA VAL A 181 14.08 0.34 -8.68
C VAL A 181 13.59 1.00 -7.40
N TRP A 182 14.55 1.27 -6.52
CA TRP A 182 14.38 2.14 -5.37
C TRP A 182 15.04 3.49 -5.67
N GLU A 183 14.38 4.56 -5.28
CA GLU A 183 14.89 5.92 -5.41
C GLU A 183 14.94 6.55 -4.02
N LEU A 184 16.12 7.00 -3.63
CA LEU A 184 16.33 7.79 -2.43
C LEU A 184 16.64 9.22 -2.86
N TYR A 185 16.00 10.18 -2.19
CA TYR A 185 16.22 11.60 -2.41
C TYR A 185 16.37 12.30 -1.07
N TRP A 186 17.43 13.07 -0.87
CA TRP A 186 17.63 13.80 0.39
C TRP A 186 18.44 15.06 0.23
N ASN A 187 18.30 15.98 1.18
CA ASN A 187 19.16 17.15 1.32
C ASN A 187 20.51 16.73 1.89
N THR A 188 21.60 17.09 1.23
CA THR A 188 22.98 16.76 1.67
C THR A 188 23.51 17.68 2.78
N GLY A 189 22.78 18.75 3.12
CA GLY A 189 23.23 19.80 4.03
C GLY A 189 24.26 20.76 3.44
N LYS A 190 24.74 20.51 2.21
CA LYS A 190 25.67 21.41 1.51
C LYS A 190 24.90 22.60 0.90
N PRO A 191 25.50 23.81 0.89
CA PRO A 191 24.92 24.94 0.16
C PRO A 191 24.82 24.62 -1.34
N GLY A 192 23.81 25.18 -2.01
CA GLY A 192 23.66 25.10 -3.45
C GLY A 192 24.58 26.08 -4.19
N LYS A 193 24.40 26.15 -5.52
CA LYS A 193 25.21 27.02 -6.38
C LYS A 193 24.84 28.50 -6.24
N ALA A 194 23.58 28.79 -5.92
CA ALA A 194 23.11 30.14 -5.64
C ALA A 194 22.74 30.34 -4.15
N SER A 195 22.69 31.61 -3.73
CA SER A 195 22.20 31.97 -2.40
C SER A 195 20.75 31.51 -2.23
N GLY A 196 20.46 30.83 -1.12
CA GLY A 196 19.14 30.28 -0.84
C GLY A 196 18.85 28.92 -1.49
N GLU A 197 19.84 28.26 -2.09
CA GLU A 197 19.74 26.88 -2.57
C GLU A 197 20.41 25.90 -1.61
N ALA A 198 19.93 24.66 -1.60
CA ALA A 198 20.58 23.53 -0.98
C ALA A 198 20.93 22.47 -2.03
N THR A 199 21.94 21.65 -1.75
CA THR A 199 22.30 20.52 -2.61
C THR A 199 21.55 19.27 -2.18
N PHE A 200 20.84 18.67 -3.11
CA PHE A 200 20.12 17.41 -2.95
C PHE A 200 20.83 16.31 -3.70
N ARG A 201 20.72 15.10 -3.17
CA ARG A 201 21.26 13.89 -3.80
C ARG A 201 20.12 12.93 -4.10
N THR A 202 20.13 12.40 -5.32
CA THR A 202 19.24 11.33 -5.76
C THR A 202 20.06 10.09 -6.08
N VAL A 203 19.70 8.97 -5.47
CA VAL A 203 20.30 7.66 -5.76
C VAL A 203 19.21 6.71 -6.24
N ILE A 204 19.46 6.07 -7.38
CA ILE A 204 18.60 5.02 -7.93
C ILE A 204 19.33 3.69 -7.77
N ILE A 205 18.67 2.73 -7.13
CA ILE A 205 19.20 1.40 -6.83
C ILE A 205 18.37 0.36 -7.58
N ASP A 206 19.04 -0.52 -8.31
CA ASP A 206 18.44 -1.70 -8.93
C ASP A 206 17.92 -2.64 -7.84
N ASP A 207 16.62 -2.91 -7.80
CA ASP A 207 16.00 -3.72 -6.75
C ASP A 207 16.54 -5.17 -6.71
N LEU A 208 16.90 -5.74 -7.86
CA LEU A 208 17.36 -7.12 -7.93
C LEU A 208 18.81 -7.27 -7.45
N SER A 209 19.70 -6.43 -7.92
CA SER A 209 21.14 -6.52 -7.66
C SER A 209 21.62 -5.69 -6.48
N GLY A 210 20.84 -4.69 -6.04
CA GLY A 210 21.25 -3.69 -5.07
C GLY A 210 22.33 -2.73 -5.59
N LYS A 211 22.62 -2.74 -6.89
CA LYS A 211 23.61 -1.86 -7.49
C LYS A 211 23.04 -0.45 -7.68
N VAL A 212 23.83 0.56 -7.32
CA VAL A 212 23.54 1.95 -7.67
C VAL A 212 23.61 2.12 -9.20
N MET A 213 22.48 2.46 -9.80
CA MET A 213 22.33 2.70 -11.23
C MET A 213 22.55 4.17 -11.59
N ALA A 214 22.18 5.07 -10.68
CA ALA A 214 22.40 6.50 -10.82
C ALA A 214 22.64 7.13 -9.45
N ASP A 215 23.51 8.12 -9.42
CA ASP A 215 23.87 8.89 -8.23
C ASP A 215 24.17 10.31 -8.70
N LYS A 216 23.32 11.26 -8.33
CA LYS A 216 23.36 12.62 -8.84
C LYS A 216 23.17 13.61 -7.70
N GLU A 217 23.98 14.65 -7.68
CA GLU A 217 23.75 15.83 -6.85
C GLU A 217 23.24 16.99 -7.72
N ALA A 218 22.25 17.73 -7.24
CA ALA A 218 21.70 18.92 -7.88
C ALA A 218 21.37 20.00 -6.84
N SER A 219 21.56 21.26 -7.20
CA SER A 219 21.14 22.39 -6.36
C SER A 219 19.66 22.70 -6.63
N SER A 220 18.89 22.95 -5.58
CA SER A 220 17.48 23.30 -5.66
C SER A 220 17.15 24.40 -4.64
N PRO A 221 16.24 25.34 -4.95
CA PRO A 221 15.80 26.37 -4.00
C PRO A 221 15.24 25.78 -2.70
N LEU A 222 15.60 26.37 -1.57
CA LEU A 222 15.13 25.95 -0.23
C LEU A 222 13.60 26.01 -0.08
N PHE A 223 12.90 26.83 -0.87
CA PHE A 223 11.44 26.99 -0.73
C PHE A 223 10.62 25.86 -1.36
N LEU A 224 11.20 25.04 -2.24
CA LEU A 224 10.56 23.81 -2.73
C LEU A 224 10.56 22.69 -1.67
N ILE A 225 11.22 22.90 -0.53
CA ILE A 225 11.26 21.97 0.59
C ILE A 225 9.93 21.98 1.36
N ARG A 226 9.23 23.12 1.46
CA ARG A 226 8.01 23.27 2.28
C ARG A 226 6.70 22.90 1.59
N ASN A 227 6.68 22.74 0.26
CA ASN A 227 5.45 22.48 -0.49
C ASN A 227 5.23 20.99 -0.82
N ALA A 228 6.01 20.09 -0.23
CA ALA A 228 5.77 18.66 -0.28
C ALA A 228 5.24 18.10 1.05
N ASP A 229 4.81 19.01 1.95
CA ASP A 229 4.34 18.76 3.31
C ASP A 229 2.87 19.20 3.52
N ASN A 230 2.09 19.38 2.45
CA ASN A 230 0.64 19.60 2.49
C ASN A 230 -0.08 18.60 1.58
#